data_AF-A0A956G4B8-F1
#
_entry.id   AF-A0A956G4B8-F1
#
_cell.length_a   1.000
_cell.length_b   1.000
_cell.length_c   1.000
_cell.angle_alpha   90.00
_cell.angle_beta   90.00
_cell.angle_gamma   90.00
#
_symmetry.space_group_name_H-M   'P 1'
#
loop_
_entity.id
_entity.type
_entity.pdbx_description
1 polymer ?
#
loop_
_entity_poly.entity_id
_entity_poly.type
_entity_poly.pdbx_seq_one_letter_code
_entity_poly.pdbx_strand_id
1 'polypeptide(L)'
;MIVRMTLLALVVLATAACPPRTTSTLAPNAVLERYAKAVKAGDFDAAYELMSLTFRKRYNRKDFAKMLRENPREVKLSVEQLHGKTSEVKIKAQLDYGDGDKLEMVVEKGNWKIATNPIDFYSQRTPAQALRSFVRAIERRRYDIVLRFVPEKWQETMTIEKLRKQWEGDKREEVVRLLKNLKANLNAPIRVSGNSARMPYGDKHEVRFVRESGVWKIEDPD
;
A
#
# COMPACT_ATOMS: atom_id res chain seq x y z
N MET A 1 16.23 -34.01 -71.43
CA MET A 1 17.20 -32.91 -71.15
C MET A 1 16.56 -31.63 -71.67
N ILE A 2 16.23 -30.58 -70.92
CA ILE A 2 16.70 -30.06 -69.62
C ILE A 2 15.51 -29.43 -68.87
N VAL A 3 15.53 -29.60 -67.54
CA VAL A 3 14.56 -29.17 -66.52
C VAL A 3 14.62 -27.65 -66.30
N ARG A 4 13.47 -26.98 -66.13
CA ARG A 4 13.38 -25.69 -65.41
C ARG A 4 12.34 -25.79 -64.32
N MET A 5 12.84 -26.01 -63.11
CA MET A 5 12.11 -26.17 -61.87
C MET A 5 12.02 -24.79 -61.21
N THR A 6 10.88 -24.12 -61.35
CA THR A 6 10.64 -22.81 -60.71
C THR A 6 10.11 -23.05 -59.30
N LEU A 7 10.99 -22.96 -58.31
CA LEU A 7 10.66 -23.06 -56.89
C LEU A 7 10.08 -21.72 -56.43
N LEU A 8 8.77 -21.67 -56.15
CA LEU A 8 8.14 -20.51 -55.50
C LEU A 8 8.10 -20.78 -53.98
N ALA A 9 9.05 -20.20 -53.25
CA ALA A 9 9.11 -20.29 -51.79
C ALA A 9 8.06 -19.36 -51.16
N LEU A 10 7.01 -19.95 -50.57
CA LEU A 10 6.00 -19.23 -49.80
C LEU A 10 6.54 -18.98 -48.38
N VAL A 11 7.05 -17.77 -48.15
CA VAL A 11 7.49 -17.31 -46.82
C VAL A 11 6.24 -16.92 -46.02
N VAL A 12 5.83 -17.79 -45.09
CA VAL A 12 4.77 -17.47 -44.10
C VAL A 12 5.41 -16.61 -43.01
N LEU A 13 5.21 -15.29 -43.10
CA LEU A 13 5.54 -14.35 -42.02
C LEU A 13 4.54 -14.57 -40.87
N ALA A 14 4.93 -15.37 -39.88
CA ALA A 14 4.23 -15.45 -38.61
C ALA A 14 4.46 -14.15 -37.82
N THR A 15 3.55 -13.18 -37.98
CA THR A 15 3.53 -12.00 -37.11
C THR A 15 3.16 -12.44 -35.70
N ALA A 16 4.14 -12.54 -34.82
CA ALA A 16 3.94 -12.61 -33.38
C ALA A 16 3.33 -11.28 -32.91
N ALA A 17 2.01 -11.14 -33.06
CA ALA A 17 1.27 -10.05 -32.43
C ALA A 17 1.29 -10.30 -30.93
N CYS A 18 2.12 -9.54 -30.20
CA CYS A 18 2.04 -9.45 -28.75
C CYS A 18 0.58 -9.16 -28.36
N PRO A 19 -0.05 -9.95 -27.47
CA PRO A 19 -1.39 -9.61 -27.00
C PRO A 19 -1.34 -8.22 -26.35
N PRO A 20 -2.28 -7.31 -26.70
CA PRO A 20 -2.32 -5.99 -26.08
C PRO A 20 -2.46 -6.16 -24.57
N ARG A 21 -1.62 -5.46 -23.81
CA ARG A 21 -1.75 -5.40 -22.34
C ARG A 21 -3.16 -4.90 -22.02
N THR A 22 -3.98 -5.74 -21.40
CA THR A 22 -5.36 -5.45 -21.06
C THR A 22 -5.42 -4.42 -19.93
N THR A 23 -5.27 -3.14 -20.25
CA THR A 23 -5.74 -2.07 -19.37
C THR A 23 -7.25 -2.06 -19.41
N SER A 24 -7.92 -2.16 -18.26
CA SER A 24 -9.38 -2.05 -18.18
C SER A 24 -9.83 -0.77 -18.90
N THR A 25 -10.61 -0.94 -19.97
CA THR A 25 -11.15 0.18 -20.77
C THR A 25 -12.37 0.82 -20.12
N LEU A 26 -12.93 0.20 -19.08
CA LEU A 26 -14.10 0.71 -18.38
C LEU A 26 -13.71 1.75 -17.35
N ALA A 27 -14.31 2.94 -17.47
CA ALA A 27 -14.26 3.96 -16.43
C ALA A 27 -14.90 3.43 -15.12
N PRO A 28 -14.44 3.86 -13.94
CA PRO A 28 -14.96 3.37 -12.67
C PRO A 28 -16.48 3.46 -12.52
N ASN A 29 -17.09 4.55 -12.99
CA ASN A 29 -18.55 4.72 -12.97
C ASN A 29 -19.27 3.66 -13.81
N ALA A 30 -18.71 3.28 -14.96
CA ALA A 30 -19.30 2.23 -15.80
C ALA A 30 -19.28 0.85 -15.10
N VAL A 31 -18.28 0.59 -14.25
CA VAL A 31 -18.24 -0.65 -13.43
C VAL A 31 -19.32 -0.62 -12.36
N LEU A 32 -19.47 0.50 -11.66
CA LEU A 32 -20.51 0.69 -10.63
C LEU A 32 -21.92 0.57 -11.21
N GLU A 33 -22.18 1.18 -12.37
CA GLU A 33 -23.47 1.07 -13.06
C GLU A 33 -23.78 -0.36 -13.49
N ARG A 34 -22.80 -1.08 -14.05
CA ARG A 34 -22.96 -2.50 -14.41
C ARG A 34 -23.25 -3.36 -13.20
N TYR A 35 -22.53 -3.15 -12.10
CA TYR A 35 -22.74 -3.88 -10.84
C TYR A 35 -24.16 -3.63 -10.30
N ALA A 36 -24.55 -2.37 -10.21
CA ALA A 36 -25.88 -1.97 -9.75
C ALA A 36 -27.01 -2.54 -10.62
N LYS A 37 -26.85 -2.53 -11.94
CA LYS A 37 -27.81 -3.13 -12.88
C LYS A 37 -27.93 -4.64 -12.67
N ALA A 38 -26.81 -5.34 -12.54
CA ALA A 38 -26.79 -6.79 -12.31
C ALA A 38 -27.48 -7.17 -10.99
N VAL A 39 -27.16 -6.46 -9.90
CA VAL A 39 -27.80 -6.67 -8.59
C VAL A 39 -29.31 -6.39 -8.64
N LYS A 40 -29.74 -5.29 -9.28
CA LYS A 40 -31.17 -4.97 -9.48
C LYS A 40 -31.92 -6.03 -10.30
N ALA A 41 -31.24 -6.62 -11.28
CA ALA A 41 -31.81 -7.68 -12.13
C ALA A 41 -31.82 -9.07 -11.45
N GLY A 42 -31.24 -9.21 -10.26
CA GLY A 42 -31.04 -10.51 -9.60
C GLY A 42 -29.95 -11.38 -10.24
N ASP A 43 -29.19 -10.83 -11.20
CA ASP A 43 -28.07 -11.49 -11.86
C ASP A 43 -26.81 -11.35 -11.00
N PHE A 44 -26.76 -12.14 -9.92
CA PHE A 44 -25.65 -12.09 -8.97
C PHE A 44 -24.36 -12.70 -9.53
N ASP A 45 -24.44 -13.52 -10.57
CA ASP A 45 -23.25 -14.04 -11.25
C ASP A 45 -22.56 -12.92 -12.03
N ALA A 46 -23.31 -12.11 -12.80
CA ALA A 46 -22.75 -10.94 -13.47
C ALA A 46 -22.20 -9.90 -12.48
N ALA A 47 -22.87 -9.70 -11.34
CA ALA A 47 -22.37 -8.83 -10.27
C ALA A 47 -21.06 -9.36 -9.66
N TYR A 48 -20.96 -10.68 -9.42
CA TYR A 48 -19.75 -11.32 -8.89
C TYR A 48 -18.59 -11.25 -9.88
N GLU A 49 -18.86 -11.33 -11.19
CA GLU A 49 -17.86 -11.19 -12.24
C GLU A 49 -17.25 -9.78 -12.35
N LEU A 50 -17.78 -8.78 -11.64
CA LEU A 50 -17.17 -7.45 -11.51
C LEU A 50 -16.28 -7.32 -10.26
N MET A 51 -16.33 -8.29 -9.34
CA MET A 51 -15.53 -8.28 -8.11
C MET A 51 -14.07 -8.65 -8.41
N SER A 52 -13.15 -8.10 -7.61
CA SER A 52 -11.71 -8.39 -7.76
C SER A 52 -11.36 -9.85 -7.43
N LEU A 53 -10.25 -10.36 -7.99
CA LEU A 53 -9.77 -11.72 -7.68
C LEU A 53 -9.55 -11.94 -6.18
N THR A 54 -9.03 -10.94 -5.46
CA THR A 54 -8.82 -11.01 -4.01
C THR A 54 -10.14 -11.17 -3.25
N PHE A 55 -11.21 -10.49 -3.69
CA PHE A 55 -12.54 -10.67 -3.13
C PHE A 55 -13.05 -12.10 -3.38
N ARG A 56 -12.94 -12.58 -4.62
CA ARG A 56 -13.39 -13.92 -5.04
C ARG A 56 -12.64 -15.07 -4.38
N LYS A 57 -11.41 -14.83 -3.91
CA LYS A 57 -10.66 -15.80 -3.07
C LYS A 57 -11.24 -15.95 -1.67
N ARG A 58 -11.88 -14.89 -1.15
CA ARG A 58 -12.46 -14.86 0.20
C ARG A 58 -13.92 -15.31 0.23
N TYR A 59 -14.70 -14.92 -0.79
CA TYR A 59 -16.11 -15.24 -0.89
C TYR A 59 -16.36 -15.94 -2.23
N ASN A 60 -16.90 -17.15 -2.20
CA ASN A 60 -17.29 -17.84 -3.42
C ASN A 60 -18.62 -17.28 -3.97
N ARG A 61 -18.95 -17.66 -5.22
CA ARG A 61 -20.18 -17.22 -5.91
C ARG A 61 -21.46 -17.47 -5.11
N LYS A 62 -21.58 -18.67 -4.55
CA LYS A 62 -22.78 -19.10 -3.83
C LYS A 62 -23.01 -18.26 -2.58
N ASP A 63 -21.95 -18.03 -1.81
CA ASP A 63 -22.02 -17.24 -0.57
C ASP A 63 -22.30 -15.77 -0.86
N PHE A 64 -21.69 -15.22 -1.92
CA PHE A 64 -22.00 -13.86 -2.39
C PHE A 64 -23.48 -13.72 -2.78
N ALA A 65 -23.99 -14.63 -3.61
CA ALA A 65 -25.39 -14.60 -4.03
C ALA A 65 -26.36 -14.82 -2.87
N LYS A 66 -26.00 -15.69 -1.90
CA LYS A 66 -26.77 -15.89 -0.67
C LYS A 66 -26.85 -14.60 0.16
N MET A 67 -25.71 -13.94 0.39
CA MET A 67 -25.63 -12.68 1.13
C MET A 67 -26.55 -11.59 0.55
N LEU A 68 -26.59 -11.48 -0.78
CA LEU A 68 -27.48 -10.51 -1.45
C LEU A 68 -28.97 -10.89 -1.35
N ARG A 69 -29.31 -12.18 -1.44
CA ARG A 69 -30.70 -12.66 -1.33
C ARG A 69 -31.28 -12.53 0.07
N GLU A 70 -30.46 -12.74 1.10
CA GLU A 70 -30.92 -12.71 2.50
C GLU A 70 -31.19 -11.28 3.00
N ASN A 71 -30.65 -10.26 2.31
CA ASN A 71 -30.72 -8.86 2.75
C ASN A 71 -31.30 -7.91 1.68
N PRO A 72 -32.48 -8.19 1.10
CA PRO A 72 -32.95 -7.50 -0.11
C PRO A 72 -33.21 -5.99 0.10
N ARG A 73 -33.65 -5.59 1.30
CA ARG A 73 -33.87 -4.17 1.64
C ARG A 73 -32.55 -3.39 1.69
N GLU A 74 -31.56 -3.91 2.40
CA GLU A 74 -30.22 -3.32 2.53
C GLU A 74 -29.49 -3.26 1.17
N VAL A 75 -29.64 -4.31 0.37
CA VAL A 75 -29.09 -4.36 -0.98
C VAL A 75 -29.71 -3.27 -1.85
N LYS A 76 -31.04 -3.12 -1.84
CA LYS A 76 -31.73 -2.07 -2.61
C LYS A 76 -31.24 -0.68 -2.22
N LEU A 77 -31.18 -0.37 -0.92
CA LEU A 77 -30.69 0.92 -0.42
C LEU A 77 -29.24 1.17 -0.83
N SER A 78 -28.37 0.17 -0.70
CA SER A 78 -26.96 0.27 -1.08
C SER A 78 -26.79 0.57 -2.57
N VAL A 79 -27.55 -0.11 -3.43
CA VAL A 79 -27.48 0.12 -4.88
C VAL A 79 -28.03 1.49 -5.27
N GLU A 80 -29.09 1.97 -4.62
CA GLU A 80 -29.62 3.33 -4.83
C GLU A 80 -28.58 4.40 -4.44
N GLN A 81 -27.88 4.22 -3.33
CA GLN A 81 -26.81 5.12 -2.89
C GLN A 81 -25.61 5.14 -3.85
N LEU A 82 -25.25 3.98 -4.42
CA LEU A 82 -24.18 3.89 -5.42
C LEU A 82 -24.51 4.66 -6.72
N HIS A 83 -25.80 4.75 -7.09
CA HIS A 83 -26.25 5.53 -8.23
C HIS A 83 -26.45 7.02 -7.92
N GLY A 84 -26.94 7.35 -6.73
CA GLY A 84 -27.49 8.67 -6.41
C GLY A 84 -26.47 9.77 -6.14
N LYS A 85 -25.18 9.46 -6.05
CA LYS A 85 -24.12 10.45 -5.84
C LYS A 85 -23.00 10.22 -6.83
N THR A 86 -23.04 10.93 -7.95
CA THR A 86 -21.87 11.17 -8.80
C THR A 86 -20.88 12.05 -8.03
N SER A 87 -20.31 11.50 -6.96
CA SER A 87 -19.20 12.12 -6.25
C SER A 87 -18.02 12.10 -7.20
N GLU A 88 -17.21 13.14 -7.18
CA GLU A 88 -15.96 13.20 -7.94
C GLU A 88 -15.16 11.89 -7.74
N VAL A 89 -15.00 11.10 -8.81
CA VAL A 89 -14.27 9.84 -8.75
C VAL A 89 -12.79 10.15 -8.65
N LYS A 90 -12.24 10.03 -7.43
CA LYS A 90 -10.80 10.14 -7.19
C LYS A 90 -10.12 8.80 -7.42
N ILE A 91 -9.52 8.64 -8.58
CA ILE A 91 -8.71 7.47 -8.89
C ILE A 91 -7.37 7.63 -8.20
N LYS A 92 -7.04 6.69 -7.30
CA LYS A 92 -5.73 6.56 -6.68
C LYS A 92 -5.06 5.27 -7.14
N ALA A 93 -3.82 5.38 -7.59
CA ALA A 93 -2.93 4.24 -7.68
C ALA A 93 -1.95 4.29 -6.53
N GLN A 94 -1.64 3.12 -5.98
CA GLN A 94 -0.69 2.97 -4.91
C GLN A 94 0.39 1.98 -5.35
N LEU A 95 1.63 2.43 -5.31
CA LEU A 95 2.81 1.63 -5.62
C LEU A 95 3.56 1.37 -4.32
N ASP A 96 3.74 0.10 -3.99
CA ASP A 96 4.70 -0.30 -2.96
C ASP A 96 6.11 -0.28 -3.59
N TYR A 97 7.06 0.41 -2.96
CA TYR A 97 8.44 0.52 -3.42
C TYR A 97 9.42 0.48 -2.24
N GLY A 98 10.67 0.05 -2.52
CA GLY A 98 11.68 -0.10 -1.49
C GLY A 98 11.23 -0.99 -0.32
N ASP A 99 11.61 -0.61 0.90
CA ASP A 99 11.30 -1.36 2.12
C ASP A 99 9.89 -1.01 2.68
N GLY A 100 8.86 -1.14 1.84
CA GLY A 100 7.46 -0.91 2.21
C GLY A 100 7.02 0.56 2.15
N ASP A 101 7.78 1.42 1.48
CA ASP A 101 7.35 2.77 1.16
C ASP A 101 6.22 2.72 0.12
N LYS A 102 5.33 3.72 0.20
CA LYS A 102 4.10 3.78 -0.59
C LYS A 102 4.07 5.08 -1.36
N LEU A 103 4.03 5.00 -2.68
CA LEU A 103 3.86 6.13 -3.57
C LEU A 103 2.40 6.20 -3.98
N GLU A 104 1.71 7.28 -3.62
CA GLU A 104 0.37 7.56 -4.12
C GLU A 104 0.47 8.34 -5.42
N MET A 105 -0.35 7.94 -6.38
CA MET A 105 -0.56 8.65 -7.63
C MET A 105 -2.06 8.89 -7.82
N VAL A 106 -2.41 10.02 -8.42
CA VAL A 106 -3.78 10.43 -8.70
C VAL A 106 -3.95 10.74 -10.18
N VAL A 107 -5.18 10.66 -10.68
CA VAL A 107 -5.51 11.16 -12.02
C VAL A 107 -6.02 12.59 -11.91
N GLU A 108 -5.30 13.53 -12.51
CA GLU A 108 -5.68 14.93 -12.63
C GLU A 108 -5.76 15.31 -14.11
N LYS A 109 -6.94 15.79 -14.55
CA LYS A 109 -7.19 16.16 -15.97
C LYS A 109 -6.75 15.06 -16.95
N GLY A 110 -7.08 13.81 -16.63
CA GLY A 110 -6.73 12.63 -17.46
C GLY A 110 -5.26 12.20 -17.40
N ASN A 111 -4.42 12.85 -16.59
CA ASN A 111 -3.00 12.53 -16.48
C ASN A 111 -2.67 11.98 -15.09
N TRP A 112 -1.84 10.95 -15.02
CA TRP A 112 -1.29 10.48 -13.77
C TRP A 112 -0.32 11.51 -13.18
N LYS A 113 -0.50 11.84 -11.91
CA LYS A 113 0.34 12.74 -11.12
C LYS A 113 0.77 12.04 -9.84
N ILE A 114 1.99 12.33 -9.39
CA ILE A 114 2.49 11.85 -8.11
C ILE A 114 1.87 12.69 -6.99
N ALA A 115 1.13 12.06 -6.09
CA ALA A 115 0.40 12.72 -5.00
C ALA A 115 1.22 12.82 -3.70
N THR A 116 2.30 12.04 -3.58
CA THR A 116 3.18 12.02 -2.42
C THR A 116 4.63 12.24 -2.84
N ASN A 117 5.38 13.09 -2.14
CA ASN A 117 6.79 13.35 -2.44
C ASN A 117 7.59 12.02 -2.45
N PRO A 118 8.13 11.58 -3.60
CA PRO A 118 8.86 10.31 -3.70
C PRO A 118 10.25 10.37 -3.05
N ILE A 119 10.71 11.56 -2.67
CA ILE A 119 12.05 11.82 -2.11
C ILE A 119 11.97 12.16 -0.60
N ASP A 120 10.80 12.00 0.03
CA ASP A 120 10.70 12.12 1.50
C ASP A 120 11.27 10.87 2.18
N PHE A 121 12.60 10.76 2.18
CA PHE A 121 13.34 9.60 2.69
C PHE A 121 13.16 9.35 4.19
N TYR A 122 12.63 10.33 4.92
CA TYR A 122 12.52 10.31 6.38
C TYR A 122 11.12 10.74 6.85
N SER A 123 10.08 10.31 6.13
CA SER A 123 8.69 10.61 6.45
C SER A 123 8.29 10.13 7.84
N GLN A 124 7.51 10.97 8.53
CA GLN A 124 6.90 10.70 9.83
C GLN A 124 5.36 10.77 9.78
N ARG A 125 4.76 10.66 8.58
CA ARG A 125 3.30 10.88 8.41
C ARG A 125 2.46 9.73 9.00
N THR A 126 3.01 8.52 9.02
CA THR A 126 2.42 7.34 9.67
C THR A 126 3.43 6.69 10.62
N PRO A 127 2.99 5.91 11.64
CA PRO A 127 3.92 5.20 12.53
C PRO A 127 4.85 4.25 11.77
N ALA A 128 4.34 3.56 10.75
CA ALA A 128 5.13 2.66 9.92
C ALA A 128 6.22 3.40 9.13
N GLN A 129 5.89 4.57 8.57
CA GLN A 129 6.88 5.42 7.90
C GLN A 129 7.92 5.96 8.89
N ALA A 130 7.49 6.39 10.08
CA ALA A 130 8.39 6.88 11.11
C ALA A 130 9.40 5.80 11.54
N LEU A 131 8.94 4.57 11.80
CA LEU A 131 9.80 3.46 12.20
C LEU A 131 10.84 3.12 11.14
N ARG A 132 10.42 2.97 9.87
CA ARG A 132 11.34 2.66 8.76
C ARG A 132 12.37 3.76 8.55
N SER A 133 11.92 5.01 8.61
CA SER A 133 12.77 6.19 8.47
C SER A 133 13.79 6.28 9.61
N PHE A 134 13.38 6.01 10.84
CA PHE A 134 14.26 5.95 12.00
C PHE A 134 15.33 4.86 11.86
N VAL A 135 14.94 3.63 11.54
CA VAL A 135 15.87 2.52 11.31
C VAL A 135 16.89 2.89 10.21
N ARG A 136 16.40 3.42 9.07
CA ARG A 136 17.25 3.90 7.97
C ARG A 136 18.21 5.01 8.41
N ALA A 137 17.77 5.95 9.25
CA ALA A 137 18.59 7.03 9.75
C ALA A 137 19.72 6.51 10.65
N ILE A 138 19.42 5.55 11.52
CA ILE A 138 20.43 4.91 12.39
C ILE A 138 21.44 4.12 11.56
N GLU A 139 20.99 3.30 10.61
CA GLU A 139 21.90 2.51 9.75
C GLU A 139 22.87 3.39 8.98
N ARG A 140 22.41 4.56 8.55
CA ARG A 140 23.22 5.56 7.82
C ARG A 140 23.98 6.51 8.75
N ARG A 141 23.92 6.30 10.07
CA ARG A 141 24.55 7.14 11.10
C ARG A 141 24.18 8.62 11.00
N ARG A 142 22.95 8.89 10.54
CA ARG A 142 22.40 10.24 10.41
C ARG A 142 21.74 10.67 11.71
N TYR A 143 22.55 10.90 12.75
CA TYR A 143 22.08 11.25 14.09
C TYR A 143 21.24 12.55 14.12
N ASP A 144 21.55 13.50 13.24
CA ASP A 144 20.76 14.71 12.99
C ASP A 144 19.31 14.40 12.58
N ILE A 145 19.13 13.30 11.82
CA ILE A 145 17.83 12.83 11.38
C ILE A 145 17.18 11.97 12.46
N VAL A 146 17.94 11.12 13.16
CA VAL A 146 17.44 10.30 14.29
C VAL A 146 16.74 11.17 15.34
N LEU A 147 17.32 12.32 15.70
CA LEU A 147 16.73 13.25 16.66
C LEU A 147 15.34 13.75 16.26
N ARG A 148 15.01 13.78 14.95
CA ARG A 148 13.68 14.20 14.50
C ARG A 148 12.58 13.22 14.92
N PHE A 149 12.92 11.95 15.11
CA PHE A 149 11.99 10.90 15.54
C PHE A 149 11.87 10.81 17.05
N VAL A 150 12.73 11.51 17.80
CA VAL A 150 12.70 11.53 19.26
C VAL A 150 11.61 12.52 19.72
N PRO A 151 10.72 12.13 20.66
CA PRO A 151 9.74 13.04 21.25
C PRO A 151 10.38 14.28 21.85
N GLU A 152 9.70 15.44 21.77
CA GLU A 152 10.22 16.74 22.21
C GLU A 152 10.74 16.69 23.66
N LYS A 153 10.02 16.01 24.56
CA LYS A 153 10.39 15.82 25.98
C LYS A 153 11.78 15.20 26.21
N TRP A 154 12.32 14.48 25.21
CA TRP A 154 13.62 13.83 25.29
C TRP A 154 14.72 14.56 24.51
N GLN A 155 14.37 15.50 23.63
CA GLN A 155 15.34 16.20 22.78
C GLN A 155 16.32 17.06 23.59
N GLU A 156 15.89 17.63 24.72
CA GLU A 156 16.75 18.48 25.57
C GLU A 156 17.91 17.70 26.21
N THR A 157 17.70 16.40 26.49
CA THR A 157 18.71 15.56 27.14
C THR A 157 19.57 14.76 26.16
N MET A 158 19.10 14.64 24.91
CA MET A 158 19.67 13.80 23.86
C MET A 158 20.43 14.64 22.82
N THR A 159 21.77 14.70 22.93
CA THR A 159 22.61 15.37 21.92
C THR A 159 23.10 14.38 20.85
N ILE A 160 23.55 14.89 19.71
CA ILE A 160 24.16 14.09 18.63
C ILE A 160 25.36 13.31 19.18
N GLU A 161 26.20 13.92 20.02
CA GLU A 161 27.37 13.29 20.62
C GLU A 161 26.99 12.16 21.57
N LYS A 162 25.95 12.35 22.38
CA LYS A 162 25.45 11.32 23.30
C LYS A 162 24.85 10.14 22.52
N LEU A 163 24.05 10.41 21.48
CA LEU A 163 23.56 9.37 20.58
C LEU A 163 24.72 8.63 19.95
N ARG A 164 25.67 9.34 19.34
CA ARG A 164 26.85 8.69 18.73
C ARG A 164 27.58 7.81 19.74
N LYS A 165 27.83 8.30 20.97
CA LYS A 165 28.50 7.51 22.02
C LYS A 165 27.69 6.28 22.43
N GLN A 166 26.38 6.40 22.55
CA GLN A 166 25.50 5.28 22.90
C GLN A 166 25.44 4.22 21.79
N TRP A 167 25.40 4.65 20.53
CA TRP A 167 25.23 3.76 19.37
C TRP A 167 26.55 3.21 18.83
N GLU A 168 27.69 3.89 19.06
CA GLU A 168 29.02 3.46 18.59
C GLU A 168 29.95 2.96 19.69
N GLY A 169 29.62 3.17 20.97
CA GLY A 169 30.40 2.74 22.13
C GLY A 169 30.03 1.34 22.62
N ASP A 170 30.17 1.11 23.92
CA ASP A 170 30.08 -0.22 24.56
C ASP A 170 28.72 -0.93 24.33
N LYS A 171 27.65 -0.18 24.06
CA LYS A 171 26.31 -0.72 23.78
C LYS A 171 26.05 -1.04 22.30
N ARG A 172 27.06 -0.92 21.44
CA ARG A 172 26.91 -1.11 19.99
C ARG A 172 26.29 -2.45 19.61
N GLU A 173 26.68 -3.55 20.27
CA GLU A 173 26.16 -4.87 19.93
C GLU A 173 24.66 -5.01 20.23
N GLU A 174 24.21 -4.45 21.36
CA GLU A 174 22.81 -4.42 21.77
C GLU A 174 21.98 -3.64 20.74
N VAL A 175 22.48 -2.48 20.36
CA VAL A 175 21.95 -1.63 19.29
C VAL A 175 21.82 -2.38 17.96
N VAL A 176 22.85 -3.12 17.54
CA VAL A 176 22.82 -3.89 16.29
C VAL A 176 21.77 -5.01 16.34
N ARG A 177 21.63 -5.67 17.49
CA ARG A 177 20.58 -6.69 17.70
C ARG A 177 19.19 -6.08 17.65
N LEU A 178 18.98 -4.94 18.30
CA LEU A 178 17.72 -4.19 18.27
C LEU A 178 17.34 -3.82 16.83
N LEU A 179 18.27 -3.22 16.07
CA LEU A 179 18.03 -2.86 14.67
C LEU A 179 17.69 -4.07 13.82
N LYS A 180 18.40 -5.19 13.99
CA LYS A 180 18.13 -6.43 13.27
C LYS A 180 16.71 -6.94 13.55
N ASN A 181 16.29 -6.91 14.82
CA ASN A 181 14.96 -7.33 15.24
C ASN A 181 13.86 -6.40 14.70
N LEU A 182 14.05 -5.08 14.80
CA LEU A 182 13.12 -4.09 14.23
C LEU A 182 12.99 -4.26 12.72
N LYS A 183 14.11 -4.44 12.00
CA LYS A 183 14.12 -4.67 10.54
C LYS A 183 13.31 -5.89 10.13
N ALA A 184 13.46 -6.99 10.85
CA ALA A 184 12.70 -8.21 10.58
C ALA A 184 11.18 -8.02 10.78
N ASN A 185 10.77 -7.00 11.53
CA ASN A 185 9.38 -6.76 11.95
C ASN A 185 8.80 -5.43 11.43
N LEU A 186 9.41 -4.75 10.45
CA LEU A 186 8.94 -3.45 9.93
C LEU A 186 7.53 -3.46 9.33
N ASN A 187 7.01 -4.64 9.00
CA ASN A 187 5.68 -4.83 8.43
C ASN A 187 4.69 -5.41 9.45
N ALA A 188 5.07 -5.52 10.73
CA ALA A 188 4.17 -5.96 11.78
C ALA A 188 2.97 -5.01 11.92
N PRO A 189 1.77 -5.53 12.26
CA PRO A 189 0.58 -4.70 12.41
C PRO A 189 0.76 -3.63 13.50
N ILE A 190 0.50 -2.37 13.14
CA ILE A 190 0.54 -1.24 14.08
C ILE A 190 -0.89 -0.88 14.48
N ARG A 191 -1.16 -0.86 15.79
CA ARG A 191 -2.45 -0.45 16.36
C ARG A 191 -2.39 1.03 16.71
N VAL A 192 -3.20 1.84 16.04
CA VAL A 192 -3.27 3.30 16.24
C VAL A 192 -4.48 3.64 17.11
N SER A 193 -4.29 4.51 18.11
CA SER A 193 -5.33 5.00 19.02
C SER A 193 -5.16 6.50 19.25
N GLY A 194 -5.86 7.32 18.46
CA GLY A 194 -5.74 8.78 18.53
C GLY A 194 -4.32 9.26 18.21
N ASN A 195 -3.64 9.85 19.20
CA ASN A 195 -2.27 10.36 19.09
C ASN A 195 -1.19 9.36 19.55
N SER A 196 -1.54 8.11 19.82
CA SER A 196 -0.57 7.06 20.15
C SER A 196 -0.69 5.87 19.21
N ALA A 197 0.40 5.13 19.07
CA ALA A 197 0.38 3.85 18.37
C ALA A 197 1.31 2.84 19.02
N ARG A 198 1.05 1.57 18.77
CA ARG A 198 1.81 0.44 19.33
C ARG A 198 2.06 -0.63 18.28
N MET A 199 3.28 -1.14 18.23
CA MET A 199 3.68 -2.23 17.36
C MET A 199 4.39 -3.32 18.18
N PRO A 200 3.71 -4.43 18.52
CA PRO A 200 4.39 -5.56 19.13
C PRO A 200 5.38 -6.18 18.13
N TYR A 201 6.55 -6.57 18.61
CA TYR A 201 7.55 -7.27 17.82
C TYR A 201 8.33 -8.29 18.65
N GLY A 202 8.56 -9.47 18.06
CA GLY A 202 9.04 -10.62 18.82
C GLY A 202 8.09 -11.02 19.97
N ASP A 203 8.58 -11.81 20.91
CA ASP A 203 7.72 -12.43 21.94
C ASP A 203 7.38 -11.48 23.11
N LYS A 204 8.16 -10.41 23.32
CA LYS A 204 8.04 -9.53 24.50
C LYS A 204 8.37 -8.05 24.28
N HIS A 205 8.61 -7.62 23.04
CA HIS A 205 9.00 -6.23 22.77
C HIS A 205 7.88 -5.47 22.08
N GLU A 206 7.85 -4.16 22.27
CA GLU A 206 6.89 -3.26 21.64
C GLU A 206 7.58 -1.95 21.28
N VAL A 207 7.26 -1.42 20.09
CA VAL A 207 7.58 -0.03 19.77
C VAL A 207 6.37 0.84 20.10
N ARG A 208 6.59 1.85 20.94
CA ARG A 208 5.60 2.88 21.25
C ARG A 208 5.82 4.14 20.41
N PHE A 209 4.72 4.70 19.91
CA PHE A 209 4.72 5.91 19.11
C PHE A 209 3.82 6.97 19.72
N VAL A 210 4.23 8.23 19.59
CA VAL A 210 3.43 9.40 19.93
C VAL A 210 3.37 10.35 18.74
N ARG A 211 2.23 11.00 18.55
CA ARG A 211 2.05 12.02 17.52
C ARG A 211 2.21 13.40 18.13
N GLU A 212 3.23 14.12 17.68
CA GLU A 212 3.56 15.48 18.11
C GLU A 212 3.58 16.38 16.89
N SER A 213 2.92 17.54 16.94
CA SER A 213 2.92 18.53 15.86
C SER A 213 2.61 17.94 14.46
N GLY A 214 1.71 16.96 14.40
CA GLY A 214 1.28 16.30 13.17
C GLY A 214 2.20 15.18 12.65
N VAL A 215 3.33 14.93 13.30
CA VAL A 215 4.30 13.88 12.92
C VAL A 215 4.41 12.80 13.99
N TRP A 216 4.71 11.58 13.58
CA TRP A 216 4.91 10.45 14.47
C TRP A 216 6.36 10.36 14.95
N LYS A 217 6.52 10.25 16.27
CA LYS A 217 7.76 10.06 17.01
C LYS A 217 7.80 8.65 17.60
N ILE A 218 8.99 8.20 17.99
CA ILE A 218 9.24 6.90 18.61
C ILE A 218 9.60 7.15 20.08
N GLU A 219 8.71 6.77 20.99
CA GLU A 219 8.93 6.99 22.43
C GLU A 219 9.96 6.02 22.99
N ASP A 220 9.85 4.75 22.61
CA ASP A 220 10.70 3.69 23.12
C ASP A 220 10.59 2.45 22.22
N PRO A 221 11.70 2.00 21.62
CA PRO A 221 11.83 0.62 21.17
C PRO A 221 12.39 -0.22 22.33
N ASP A 222 11.51 -0.91 23.07
CA ASP A 222 11.90 -1.83 24.16
C ASP A 222 12.78 -2.98 23.67
#